data_AF-A0AAD7JZ11-F1
#
_entry.id   AF-A0AAD7JZ11-F1
#
_cell.length_a   1.000
_cell.length_b   1.000
_cell.length_c   1.000
_cell.angle_alpha   90.00
_cell.angle_beta   90.00
_cell.angle_gamma   90.00
#
_symmetry.space_group_name_H-M   'P 1'
#
loop_
_entity.id
_entity.type
_entity.pdbx_description
1 polymer ?
#
loop_
_entity_poly.entity_id
_entity_poly.type
_entity_poly.pdbx_seq_one_letter_code
_entity_poly.pdbx_strand_id
1 'polypeptide(L)' 'GGAEGLAIIHTDDAATKLSDRVRRRCFNCCTTDTSTWRRSNLSPGKVLCNKCGLFERTHSRPRPELFPHKRGPL' A
#
# COMPACT_ATOMS: atom_id res chain seq x y z
N GLY A 1 18.45 -30.04 1.08
CA GLY A 1 18.81 -28.75 0.50
C GLY A 1 17.66 -27.81 0.74
N GLY A 2 17.86 -26.79 1.57
CA GLY A 2 16.80 -25.88 2.02
C GLY A 2 16.23 -25.08 0.86
N ALA A 3 14.91 -25.04 0.78
CA ALA A 3 14.20 -24.09 -0.07
C ALA A 3 14.44 -22.69 0.51
N GLU A 4 15.39 -21.95 -0.07
CA GLU A 4 15.48 -20.51 0.14
C GLU A 4 14.16 -19.91 -0.36
N GLY A 5 13.29 -19.57 0.59
CA GLY A 5 11.95 -19.06 0.32
C GLY A 5 12.04 -17.86 -0.60
N LEU A 6 11.26 -17.90 -1.68
CA LEU A 6 11.14 -16.81 -2.63
C LEU A 6 10.74 -15.52 -1.91
N ALA A 7 11.71 -14.64 -1.65
CA ALA A 7 11.46 -13.37 -0.98
C ALA A 7 10.53 -12.51 -1.84
N ILE A 8 9.38 -12.11 -1.27
CA ILE A 8 8.46 -11.16 -1.91
C ILE A 8 9.00 -9.75 -1.73
N ILE A 9 9.24 -9.07 -2.85
CA ILE A 9 9.59 -7.66 -2.93
C ILE A 9 8.31 -6.83 -2.85
N HIS A 10 8.31 -5.83 -1.99
CA HIS A 10 7.20 -4.90 -1.85
C HIS A 10 7.57 -3.55 -2.47
N THR A 11 6.68 -3.00 -3.29
CA THR A 11 6.88 -1.72 -3.98
C THR A 11 5.73 -0.75 -3.70
N ASP A 12 6.06 0.50 -3.43
CA ASP A 12 5.10 1.61 -3.37
C ASP A 12 5.04 2.42 -4.68
N ASP A 13 5.80 2.01 -5.70
CA ASP A 13 5.84 2.65 -7.00
C ASP A 13 4.69 2.14 -7.90
N ALA A 14 3.94 3.08 -8.49
CA ALA A 14 2.74 2.81 -9.26
C ALA A 14 3.01 2.49 -10.74
N ALA A 15 4.25 2.60 -11.20
CA ALA A 15 4.72 2.16 -12.50
C ALA A 15 5.36 0.75 -12.45
N THR A 16 5.75 0.28 -11.26
CA THR A 16 6.31 -1.07 -11.10
C THR A 16 5.35 -2.16 -11.58
N LYS A 17 5.83 -2.99 -12.49
CA LYS A 17 5.11 -4.17 -12.98
C LYS A 17 5.03 -5.23 -11.88
N LEU A 18 3.81 -5.66 -11.54
CA LEU A 18 3.59 -6.72 -10.56
C LEU A 18 3.91 -8.10 -11.13
N SER A 19 4.33 -8.99 -10.24
CA SER A 19 4.59 -10.40 -10.51
C SER A 19 4.37 -11.21 -9.23
N ASP A 20 4.53 -12.54 -9.29
CA ASP A 20 4.43 -13.40 -8.10
C ASP A 20 5.42 -13.02 -7.00
N ARG A 21 6.54 -12.38 -7.37
CA ARG A 21 7.57 -11.92 -6.43
C ARG A 21 7.51 -10.42 -6.12
N VAL A 22 6.65 -9.64 -6.80
CA VAL A 22 6.56 -8.18 -6.64
C VAL A 22 5.14 -7.78 -6.32
N ARG A 23 4.90 -7.36 -5.08
CA ARG A 23 3.59 -6.97 -4.56
C ARG A 23 3.57 -5.50 -4.14
N ARG A 24 2.38 -4.90 -4.16
CA ARG A 24 2.21 -3.49 -3.75
C ARG A 24 2.30 -3.32 -2.24
N ARG A 25 2.80 -2.16 -1.83
CA ARG A 25 2.79 -1.65 -0.47
C ARG A 25 2.27 -0.22 -0.51
N CYS A 26 1.41 0.14 0.44
CA CYS A 26 0.92 1.49 0.54
C CYS A 26 2.07 2.44 0.89
N PHE A 27 2.26 3.50 0.11
CA PHE A 27 3.25 4.55 0.39
C PHE A 27 3.02 5.24 1.75
N ASN A 28 1.77 5.42 2.16
CA ASN A 28 1.44 6.15 3.39
C ASN A 28 1.42 5.27 4.65
N CYS A 29 0.85 4.06 4.59
CA CYS A 29 0.63 3.23 5.79
C CYS A 29 1.26 1.84 5.73
N CYS A 30 2.08 1.57 4.71
CA CYS A 30 2.81 0.32 4.53
C CYS A 30 1.98 -0.97 4.46
N THR A 31 0.65 -0.92 4.51
CA THR A 31 -0.18 -2.11 4.34
C THR A 31 0.06 -2.72 2.96
N THR A 32 0.17 -4.04 2.93
CA THR A 32 0.27 -4.86 1.72
C THR A 32 -1.07 -5.54 1.38
N ASP A 33 -2.06 -5.35 2.25
CA ASP A 33 -3.37 -5.98 2.16
C ASP A 33 -4.47 -4.92 2.07
N THR A 34 -5.10 -4.85 0.90
CA THR A 34 -6.19 -3.92 0.62
C THR A 34 -7.04 -4.42 -0.53
N SER A 35 -8.33 -4.09 -0.51
CA SER A 35 -9.26 -4.44 -1.59
C SER A 35 -8.96 -3.72 -2.91
N THR A 36 -8.40 -2.51 -2.85
CA THR A 36 -8.13 -1.72 -4.04
C THR A 36 -6.93 -0.80 -3.83
N TRP A 37 -6.07 -0.76 -4.83
CA TRP A 37 -4.93 0.15 -4.88
C TRP A 37 -5.29 1.41 -5.64
N ARG A 38 -4.90 2.57 -5.11
CA ARG A 38 -5.13 3.90 -5.70
C ARG A 38 -3.80 4.57 -5.99
N ARG A 39 -3.74 5.48 -6.98
CA ARG A 39 -2.59 6.37 -7.16
C ARG A 39 -2.70 7.54 -6.17
N SER A 40 -1.57 7.99 -5.64
CA SER A 40 -1.55 9.18 -4.78
C SER A 40 -1.76 10.45 -5.63
N ASN A 41 -2.56 11.37 -5.11
CA ASN A 41 -2.74 12.69 -5.69
C ASN A 41 -1.69 13.68 -5.18
N LEU A 42 -1.10 13.41 -4.01
CA LEU A 42 -0.12 14.27 -3.35
C LEU A 42 1.32 13.88 -3.69
N SER A 43 1.57 12.60 -3.99
CA SER A 43 2.87 12.05 -4.36
C SER A 43 2.76 11.30 -5.69
N PRO A 44 2.87 12.01 -6.84
CA PRO A 44 2.79 11.41 -8.16
C PRO A 44 3.71 10.19 -8.30
N GLY A 45 3.22 9.14 -8.95
CA GLY A 45 3.96 7.89 -9.11
C GLY A 45 3.89 6.95 -7.90
N LYS A 46 3.33 7.36 -6.75
CA LYS A 46 3.14 6.48 -5.59
C LYS A 46 1.78 5.79 -5.58
N VAL A 47 1.75 4.59 -5.00
CA VAL A 47 0.54 3.79 -4.79
C VAL A 47 0.11 3.80 -3.33
N LEU A 48 -1.20 3.86 -3.11
CA LEU A 48 -1.84 3.90 -1.82
C LEU A 48 -2.87 2.77 -1.70
N CYS A 49 -3.10 2.30 -0.48
CA CYS A 49 -4.27 1.47 -0.21
C CYS A 49 -5.55 2.29 -0.33
N ASN A 50 -6.70 1.61 -0.41
CA ASN A 50 -7.99 2.27 -0.61
C ASN A 50 -8.26 3.37 0.42
N LYS A 51 -7.98 3.11 1.70
CA LYS A 51 -8.27 4.06 2.78
C LYS A 51 -7.38 5.32 2.72
N CYS A 52 -6.10 5.17 2.39
CA CYS A 52 -5.19 6.31 2.29
C CYS A 52 -5.49 7.15 1.05
N GLY A 53 -5.71 6.52 -0.10
CA GLY A 53 -6.05 7.24 -1.33
C GLY A 53 -7.41 7.95 -1.25
N LEU A 54 -8.40 7.38 -0.56
CA LEU A 54 -9.66 8.09 -0.30
C LEU A 54 -9.46 9.28 0.63
N PHE A 55 -8.67 9.12 1.69
CA PHE A 55 -8.38 10.20 2.64
C PHE A 55 -7.69 11.39 1.95
N GLU A 56 -6.67 11.13 1.12
CA GLU A 56 -6.00 12.17 0.33
C GLU A 56 -6.98 12.93 -0.57
N ARG A 57 -7.87 12.22 -1.26
CA ARG A 57 -8.87 12.85 -2.15
C ARG A 57 -9.85 13.74 -1.39
N THR A 58 -10.26 13.35 -0.19
CA THR A 58 -11.26 14.10 0.60
C THR A 58 -10.64 15.25 1.39
N HIS A 59 -9.44 15.08 1.94
CA HIS A 59 -8.84 16.03 2.88
C HIS A 59 -7.62 16.77 2.31
N SER A 60 -7.20 16.44 1.08
CA SER A 60 -6.04 17.03 0.42
C SER A 60 -4.75 16.95 1.26
N ARG A 61 -4.64 15.95 2.13
CA ARG A 61 -3.48 15.70 3.00
C ARG A 61 -3.29 14.19 3.25
N PRO A 62 -2.08 13.71 3.60
CA PRO A 62 -1.85 12.30 3.89
C PRO A 62 -2.65 11.83 5.10
N ARG A 63 -3.04 10.54 5.12
CA ARG A 63 -3.73 9.94 6.27
C ARG A 63 -2.76 9.88 7.46
N PRO A 64 -3.15 10.39 8.65
CA PRO A 64 -2.32 10.29 9.83
C PRO A 64 -2.25 8.84 10.34
N GLU A 65 -1.08 8.46 10.84
CA GLU A 65 -0.78 7.09 11.33
C GLU A 65 -1.66 6.67 12.51
N LEU A 66 -2.01 7.63 13.38
CA LEU A 66 -2.85 7.44 14.56
C LEU A 66 -4.33 7.15 14.26
N PHE A 67 -4.75 7.00 12.98
CA PHE A 67 -6.06 6.41 12.71
C PHE A 67 -5.97 4.90 12.96
N PRO A 68 -6.50 4.39 14.09
CA PRO A 68 -6.28 3.02 14.46
C PRO A 68 -6.81 2.11 13.36
N HIS A 69 -5.97 1.19 12.92
CA HIS A 69 -6.37 0.04 12.13
C HIS A 69 -7.21 -0.85 13.04
N LYS A 70 -8.46 -0.50 13.32
CA LYS A 70 -9.40 -1.44 13.94
C LYS A 70 -9.72 -2.54 12.92
N ARG A 71 -8.80 -3.48 12.77
CA ARG A 71 -9.11 -4.86 12.41
C ARG A 71 -9.05 -5.59 13.74
N GLY A 72 -10.22 -5.80 14.36
CA GLY A 72 -10.31 -6.76 15.44
C GLY A 72 -9.86 -8.13 14.92
N PRO A 73 -9.28 -9.00 15.75
CA PRO A 73 -9.02 -10.37 15.35
C PRO A 73 -10.36 -11.03 14.95
N LEU A 74 -10.36 -11.72 13.81
CA LEU A 74 -11.36 -12.73 13.49
C LEU A 74 -11.08 -13.97 14.33
#